data_AF-A0A6J4R7Q2-F1
#
_entry.id   AF-A0A6J4R7Q2-F1
#
_cell.length_a   1.000
_cell.length_b   1.000
_cell.length_c   1.000
_cell.angle_alpha   90.00
_cell.angle_beta   90.00
_cell.angle_gamma   90.00
#
_symmetry.space_group_name_H-M   'P 1'
#
loop_
_entity.id
_entity.type
_entity.pdbx_description
1 polymer ?
#
loop_
_entity_poly.entity_id
_entity_poly.type
_entity_poly.pdbx_seq_one_letter_code
_entity_poly.pdbx_strand_id
1 'polypeptide(L)' 'MEGGDQSSRVAVFVDGANLYHAIKSYYRGVLDYSRLLEAAVGDRKLLRATFYIVEKQEADEPQNTPSARSFVYNLNK' A
#
# COMPACT_ATOMS: atom_id res chain seq x y z
N MET A 1 -28.35 -6.96 -24.27
CA MET A 1 -27.18 -6.19 -24.75
C MET A 1 -26.14 -6.24 -23.65
N GLU A 2 -25.27 -7.26 -23.66
CA GLU A 2 -24.12 -7.32 -22.75
C GLU A 2 -22.96 -6.55 -23.39
N GLY A 3 -22.89 -5.25 -23.10
CA GLY A 3 -21.63 -4.53 -23.20
C GLY A 3 -20.85 -4.82 -21.93
N GLY A 4 -19.88 -5.73 -21.99
CA GLY A 4 -18.99 -6.00 -20.86
C GLY A 4 -18.28 -4.71 -20.47
N ASP A 5 -18.68 -4.13 -19.34
CA ASP A 5 -18.16 -2.86 -18.85
C ASP A 5 -16.71 -3.02 -18.36
N GLN A 6 -15.77 -2.95 -19.31
CA GLN A 6 -14.34 -2.97 -19.01
C GLN A 6 -13.89 -1.74 -18.20
N SER A 7 -14.71 -0.68 -18.13
CA SER A 7 -14.40 0.52 -17.32
C SER A 7 -14.59 0.29 -15.82
N SER A 8 -15.32 -0.76 -15.44
CA SER A 8 -15.52 -1.14 -14.04
C SER A 8 -14.30 -1.82 -13.40
N ARG A 9 -13.25 -2.21 -14.12
CA ARG A 9 -12.15 -3.00 -13.55
C ARG A 9 -10.90 -2.15 -13.34
N VAL A 10 -10.29 -2.24 -12.16
CA VAL A 10 -9.10 -1.45 -11.81
C VAL A 10 -7.99 -2.31 -11.21
N ALA A 11 -6.74 -1.95 -11.48
CA ALA A 11 -5.59 -2.47 -10.75
C ALA A 11 -4.83 -1.30 -10.12
N VAL A 12 -4.35 -1.49 -8.90
CA VAL A 12 -3.69 -0.45 -8.09
C VAL A 12 -2.23 -0.86 -7.86
N PHE A 13 -1.30 0.04 -8.20
CA PHE A 13 0.14 -0.15 -8.00
C PHE A 13 0.65 1.04 -7.21
N VAL A 14 1.21 0.79 -6.03
CA VAL A 14 1.65 1.86 -5.14
C VAL A 14 3.16 1.77 -4.94
N ASP A 15 3.85 2.87 -5.21
CA ASP A 15 5.23 3.07 -4.78
C ASP A 15 5.22 3.40 -3.28
N GLY A 16 5.56 2.41 -2.47
CA GLY A 16 5.54 2.52 -1.02
C GLY A 16 6.62 3.43 -0.46
N ALA A 17 7.79 3.50 -1.10
CA ALA A 17 8.87 4.37 -0.66
C ALA A 17 8.45 5.84 -0.86
N ASN A 18 7.94 6.18 -2.05
CA ASN A 18 7.46 7.53 -2.33
C ASN A 18 6.32 7.95 -1.38
N LEU A 19 5.34 7.07 -1.20
CA LEU A 19 4.20 7.35 -0.33
C LEU A 19 4.60 7.53 1.14
N TYR A 20 5.53 6.71 1.63
CA TYR A 20 6.06 6.84 2.98
C TYR A 20 6.74 8.21 3.20
N HIS A 21 7.58 8.63 2.25
CA HIS A 21 8.24 9.94 2.32
C HIS A 21 7.24 11.09 2.32
N ALA A 22 6.19 11.02 1.50
CA ALA A 22 5.12 12.02 1.47
C ALA A 22 4.39 12.10 2.83
N ILE A 23 4.01 10.97 3.41
CA ILE A 23 3.27 10.95 4.68
C ILE A 23 4.12 11.49 5.82
N LYS A 24 5.39 11.09 5.90
CA LYS A 24 6.30 11.60 6.94
C LYS A 24 6.56 13.10 6.79
N SER A 25 6.71 13.58 5.56
CA SER A 25 7.04 14.99 5.30
C SER A 25 5.85 15.92 5.54
N TYR A 26 4.66 15.57 5.04
CA TYR A 26 3.50 16.46 5.05
C TYR A 26 2.57 16.23 6.24
N TYR A 27 2.47 15.00 6.75
CA TYR A 27 1.42 14.63 7.70
C TYR A 27 1.95 14.11 9.04
N ARG A 28 3.26 13.81 9.14
CA ARG A 28 3.90 13.19 10.32
C ARG A 28 3.11 12.00 10.90
N GLY A 29 2.33 11.33 10.04
CA GLY A 29 1.29 10.39 10.46
C GLY A 29 1.60 8.94 10.12
N VAL A 30 0.60 8.11 10.31
CA VAL A 30 0.56 6.71 9.88
C VAL A 30 -0.51 6.58 8.80
N LEU A 31 -0.24 5.77 7.77
CA LEU A 31 -1.17 5.53 6.69
C LEU A 31 -2.23 4.53 7.10
N ASP A 32 -3.49 4.82 6.77
CA ASP A 32 -4.54 3.81 6.69
C ASP A 32 -4.59 3.24 5.27
N TYR A 33 -4.07 2.02 5.11
CA TYR A 33 -3.98 1.36 3.81
C TYR A 33 -5.34 0.88 3.28
N SER A 34 -6.27 0.52 4.17
CA SER A 34 -7.61 0.11 3.78
C SER A 34 -8.36 1.28 3.18
N ARG A 35 -8.35 2.43 3.86
CA ARG A 35 -8.96 3.67 3.33
C ARG A 35 -8.29 4.15 2.04
N LEU A 36 -6.97 4.04 1.95
CA LEU A 36 -6.26 4.36 0.71
C LEU A 36 -6.74 3.47 -0.45
N LEU A 37 -6.84 2.16 -0.23
CA LEU A 37 -7.27 1.23 -1.25
C LEU A 37 -8.73 1.47 -1.64
N GLU A 38 -9.63 1.65 -0.66
CA GLU A 38 -11.04 2.00 -0.90
C GLU A 38 -11.16 3.26 -1.76
N ALA A 39 -10.43 4.32 -1.41
CA ALA A 39 -10.42 5.56 -2.19
C ALA A 39 -9.82 5.37 -3.59
N ALA A 40 -8.77 4.56 -3.73
CA ALA A 40 -8.13 4.29 -5.01
C ALA A 40 -8.98 3.40 -5.93
N VAL A 41 -9.85 2.56 -5.37
CA VAL A 41 -10.73 1.63 -6.09
C VAL A 41 -12.08 2.29 -6.42
N GLY A 42 -12.73 2.94 -5.46
CA GLY A 42 -14.07 3.50 -5.62
C GLY A 42 -15.09 2.41 -5.96
N ASP A 43 -16.02 2.69 -6.87
CA ASP A 43 -17.07 1.74 -7.27
C ASP A 43 -16.63 0.67 -8.29
N ARG A 44 -15.31 0.56 -8.54
CA ARG A 44 -14.74 -0.37 -9.52
C ARG A 44 -14.39 -1.71 -8.87
N LYS A 45 -14.45 -2.78 -9.65
CA LYS A 45 -13.94 -4.10 -9.31
C LYS A 45 -12.41 -4.11 -9.34
N LEU A 46 -11.79 -4.20 -8.16
CA LEU A 46 -10.35 -4.41 -8.02
C LEU A 46 -9.93 -5.77 -8.60
N LEU A 47 -8.94 -5.76 -9.47
CA LEU A 47 -8.32 -6.96 -10.05
C LEU A 47 -7.06 -7.38 -9.32
N ARG A 48 -6.25 -6.39 -8.96
CA ARG A 48 -4.97 -6.59 -8.27
C ARG A 48 -4.57 -5.30 -7.58
N ALA A 49 -4.10 -5.40 -6.35
CA ALA A 49 -3.37 -4.34 -5.68
C ALA A 49 -1.95 -4.83 -5.38
N THR A 50 -0.94 -4.01 -5.68
CA THR A 50 0.45 -4.31 -5.34
C THR A 50 1.08 -3.09 -4.71
N PHE A 51 1.62 -3.27 -3.51
CA PHE A 51 2.30 -2.23 -2.76
C PHE A 51 3.78 -2.54 -2.74
N TYR A 52 4.58 -1.76 -3.47
CA TYR A 52 6.02 -1.98 -3.57
C TYR A 52 6.70 -1.37 -2.36
N ILE A 53 7.14 -2.22 -1.44
CA ILE A 53 7.90 -1.83 -0.27
C ILE A 53 9.39 -2.04 -0.51
N VAL A 54 10.21 -1.16 0.06
CA VAL A 54 11.64 -1.38 0.18
C VAL A 54 11.89 -1.92 1.59
N GLU A 55 12.32 -3.17 1.68
CA GLU A 55 12.86 -3.70 2.93
C GLU A 55 14.21 -3.04 3.17
N LYS A 56 14.32 -2.22 4.23
CA LYS A 56 15.65 -1.85 4.72
C LYS A 56 16.25 -3.11 5.36
N GLN A 57 17.29 -3.66 4.72
CA GLN A 57 18.26 -4.48 5.45
C GLN A 57 18.95 -3.55 6.44
N GLU A 58 18.62 -3.68 7.73
CA GLU A 58 19.37 -3.04 8.80
C GLU A 58 20.80 -3.59 8.77
N ALA A 59 21.74 -2.78 8.29
CA ALA A 59 23.13 -2.94 8.69
C ALA A 59 23.21 -2.43 10.13
N ASP A 60 23.38 -3.38 11.06
CA ASP A 60 23.75 -3.21 12.47
C ASP A 60 23.27 -1.91 13.16
N GLU A 61 22.13 -1.93 13.87
CA GLU A 61 21.89 -1.13 15.10
C GLU A 61 20.52 -1.46 15.78
N PRO A 62 20.33 -1.14 17.08
CA PRO A 62 19.67 -2.04 18.04
C PRO A 62 18.13 -2.11 17.97
N GLN A 63 17.68 -3.31 18.29
CA GLN A 63 16.30 -3.77 18.51
C GLN A 63 15.48 -2.82 19.40
N ASN A 64 14.79 -1.82 18.83
CA ASN A 64 13.61 -1.19 19.45
C ASN A 64 12.79 -0.26 18.54
N THR A 65 12.71 -0.57 17.24
CA THR A 65 11.75 0.10 16.35
C THR A 65 10.80 -0.98 15.81
N PRO A 66 9.47 -0.78 15.76
CA PRO A 66 8.56 -1.80 15.23
C PRO A 66 8.88 -1.98 13.75
N SER A 67 9.70 -2.99 13.46
CA SER A 67 10.28 -3.19 12.14
C SER A 67 9.16 -3.42 11.13
N ALA A 68 9.32 -2.84 9.94
CA ALA A 68 8.44 -3.01 8.79
C ALA A 68 8.14 -4.49 8.47
N ARG A 69 8.89 -5.45 9.06
CA ARG A 69 8.66 -6.90 8.97
C ARG A 69 7.26 -7.34 9.40
N SER A 70 6.65 -6.70 10.40
CA SER A 70 5.29 -7.10 10.82
C SER A 70 4.22 -6.72 9.79
N PHE A 71 4.50 -5.78 8.90
CA PHE A 71 3.54 -5.28 7.90
C PHE A 71 3.44 -6.23 6.69
N VAL A 72 4.59 -6.74 6.20
CA VAL A 72 4.64 -7.64 5.03
C VAL A 72 3.87 -8.93 5.29
N TYR A 73 3.97 -9.47 6.51
CA TYR A 73 3.31 -10.73 6.87
C TYR A 73 1.79 -10.62 7.04
N ASN A 74 1.26 -9.43 7.35
CA ASN A 74 -0.18 -9.23 7.56
C ASN A 74 -0.96 -8.95 6.26
N LEU A 75 -0.29 -8.75 5.13
CA LEU A 75 -0.92 -8.61 3.80
C LEU A 75 -1.19 -9.95 3.10
N ASN A 76 -0.57 -11.04 3.57
CA ASN A 76 -0.68 -12.38 2.98
C ASN A 76 -1.57 -13.35 3.79
N LYS A 77 -2.41 -12.83 4.71
CA LYS A 77 -3.43 -13.60 5.42
C LYS A 77 -4.83 -13.21 4.98
#